data_AF-A0A7S0AGB1-F1
#
_entry.id   AF-A0A7S0AGB1-F1
#
_cell.length_a   1.000
_cell.length_b   1.000
_cell.length_c   1.000
_cell.angle_alpha   90.00
_cell.angle_beta   90.00
_cell.angle_gamma   90.00
#
_symmetry.space_group_name_H-M   'P 1'
#
loop_
_entity.id
_entity.type
_entity.pdbx_description
1 polymer ?
#
loop_
_entity_poly.entity_id
_entity_poly.type
_entity_poly.pdbx_seq_one_letter_code
_entity_poly.pdbx_strand_id
1 'polypeptide(L)'
;KCERSTKEGSPKKQERTHRLISQQLVRSETDMTSITLPETFGYVILSCVAAPCIATSFMGGPVMKARKEFNVQYPNLYATPGYHKDADAFNRVQRGHQAVLVESLPSFTLSALVAGVCYPITMSITGVAWSVGAYLFQLGYADTNLDVKMARYKKGGMIFRLANAVAFGACVRMSGKLLGWWSS
;
A
#
# COMPACT_ATOMS: atom_id res chain seq x y z
N LYS A 1 20.58 48.04 59.11
CA LYS A 1 19.14 47.70 59.24
C LYS A 1 18.39 48.32 58.07
N CYS A 2 18.04 47.54 57.04
CA CYS A 2 17.01 47.94 56.07
C CYS A 2 16.52 46.68 55.33
N GLU A 3 15.43 46.11 55.85
CA GLU A 3 14.70 44.99 55.28
C GLU A 3 14.00 45.44 53.98
N ARG A 4 14.28 44.74 52.89
CA ARG A 4 13.59 44.94 51.61
C ARG A 4 12.37 44.02 51.61
N SER A 5 11.23 44.60 51.99
CA SER A 5 9.91 43.97 52.02
C SER A 5 9.59 43.26 50.69
N THR A 6 9.53 41.94 50.76
CA THR A 6 9.02 41.05 49.71
C THR A 6 7.54 41.35 49.51
N LYS A 7 7.18 41.89 48.33
CA LYS A 7 5.79 42.10 47.93
C LYS A 7 5.13 40.74 47.71
N GLU A 8 4.51 40.19 48.76
CA GLU A 8 3.55 39.09 48.64
C GLU A 8 2.39 39.57 47.75
N GLY A 9 2.34 39.07 46.51
CA GLY A 9 1.20 39.29 45.64
C GLY A 9 -0.04 38.70 46.31
N SER A 10 -1.13 39.48 46.35
CA SER A 10 -2.43 39.05 46.88
C SER A 10 -2.78 37.61 46.45
N PRO A 11 -3.26 36.73 47.35
CA PRO A 11 -3.48 35.31 47.07
C PRO A 11 -4.40 35.07 45.86
N LYS A 12 -5.36 35.97 45.64
CA LYS A 12 -6.25 35.94 44.47
C LYS A 12 -5.52 36.16 43.13
N LYS A 13 -4.44 36.94 43.13
CA LYS A 13 -3.62 37.20 41.94
C LYS A 13 -2.81 35.97 41.58
N GLN A 14 -2.24 35.29 42.58
CA GLN A 14 -1.46 34.08 42.39
C GLN A 14 -2.31 32.91 41.89
N GLU A 15 -3.53 32.78 42.41
CA GLU A 15 -4.50 31.78 41.97
C GLU A 15 -5.01 32.03 40.54
N ARG A 16 -5.22 33.31 40.17
CA ARG A 16 -5.58 33.69 38.80
C ARG A 16 -4.44 33.39 37.81
N THR A 17 -3.20 33.67 38.19
CA THR A 17 -2.02 33.34 37.38
C THR A 17 -1.87 31.83 37.22
N HIS A 18 -2.06 31.05 38.28
CA HIS A 18 -2.04 29.58 38.19
C HIS A 18 -3.14 29.03 37.28
N ARG A 19 -4.36 29.58 37.33
CA ARG A 19 -5.46 29.21 36.41
C ARG A 19 -5.16 29.57 34.97
N LEU A 20 -4.53 30.72 34.72
CA LEU A 20 -4.14 31.13 33.37
C LEU A 20 -3.03 30.25 32.80
N ILE A 21 -2.03 29.90 33.62
CA ILE A 21 -0.94 28.98 33.23
C ILE A 21 -1.50 27.59 32.97
N SER A 22 -2.37 27.07 33.83
CA SER A 22 -3.01 25.76 33.61
C SER A 22 -3.96 25.77 32.41
N GLN A 23 -4.68 26.86 32.14
CA GLN A 23 -5.44 27.02 30.89
C GLN A 23 -4.55 27.11 29.66
N GLN A 24 -3.40 27.79 29.73
CA GLN A 24 -2.44 27.86 28.62
C GLN A 24 -1.74 26.51 28.37
N LEU A 25 -1.43 25.75 29.42
CA LEU A 25 -0.86 24.40 29.31
C LEU A 25 -1.87 23.41 28.71
N VAL A 26 -3.13 23.40 29.18
CA VAL A 26 -4.20 22.58 28.59
C VAL A 26 -4.50 22.97 27.14
N ARG A 27 -4.36 24.25 26.79
CA ARG A 27 -4.52 24.74 25.41
C ARG A 27 -3.33 24.42 24.51
N SER A 28 -2.13 24.25 25.07
CA SER A 28 -0.94 23.78 24.36
C SER A 28 -0.98 22.28 24.07
N GLU A 29 -1.74 21.49 24.83
CA GLU A 29 -1.87 20.04 24.63
C GLU A 29 -2.86 19.67 23.52
N THR A 30 -3.65 20.64 23.03
CA THR A 30 -4.59 20.46 21.91
C THR A 30 -4.11 21.24 20.68
N ASP A 31 -2.84 21.06 20.31
CA ASP A 31 -2.38 21.51 19.01
C ASP A 31 -3.12 20.66 17.95
N MET A 32 -4.13 21.27 17.31
CA MET A 32 -4.78 20.68 16.15
C MET A 32 -3.75 20.58 15.03
N THR A 33 -3.04 19.46 15.01
CA THR A 33 -2.11 19.09 13.94
C THR A 33 -2.94 18.80 12.69
N SER A 34 -3.21 19.85 11.92
CA SER A 34 -3.87 19.72 10.63
C SER A 34 -2.93 19.02 9.65
N ILE A 35 -3.26 17.79 9.27
CA ILE A 35 -2.54 17.07 8.20
C ILE A 35 -2.95 17.72 6.88
N THR A 36 -2.10 18.58 6.34
CA THR A 36 -2.26 19.13 4.99
C THR A 36 -1.64 18.16 3.99
N LEU A 37 -2.49 17.44 3.26
CA LEU A 37 -2.03 16.55 2.20
C LEU A 37 -1.81 17.34 0.89
N PRO A 38 -0.75 17.04 0.13
CA PRO A 38 -0.58 17.61 -1.20
C PRO A 38 -1.77 17.25 -2.09
N GLU A 39 -2.25 18.17 -2.92
CA GLU A 39 -3.31 17.89 -3.90
C GLU A 39 -2.93 16.72 -4.83
N THR A 40 -1.63 16.55 -5.07
CA THR A 40 -1.09 15.44 -5.88
C THR A 40 -1.29 14.06 -5.25
N PHE A 41 -1.62 13.98 -3.96
CA PHE A 41 -1.90 12.72 -3.27
C PHE A 41 -3.18 12.05 -3.80
N GLY A 42 -4.13 12.83 -4.34
CA GLY A 42 -5.31 12.27 -5.01
C GLY A 42 -4.95 11.33 -6.16
N TYR A 43 -3.89 11.65 -6.92
CA TYR A 43 -3.38 10.79 -7.99
C TYR A 43 -2.77 9.48 -7.46
N VAL A 44 -2.20 9.50 -6.25
CA VAL A 44 -1.67 8.29 -5.59
C VAL A 44 -2.81 7.36 -5.22
N ILE A 45 -3.89 7.89 -4.64
CA ILE A 45 -5.07 7.08 -4.30
C ILE A 45 -5.68 6.46 -5.55
N LEU A 46 -5.84 7.25 -6.61
CA LEU A 46 -6.40 6.76 -7.88
C LEU A 46 -5.51 5.67 -8.51
N SER A 47 -4.19 5.86 -8.53
CA SER A 47 -3.29 4.94 -9.22
C SER A 47 -2.84 3.74 -8.38
N CYS A 48 -2.79 3.84 -7.06
CA CYS A 48 -2.26 2.80 -6.16
C CYS A 48 -3.36 2.04 -5.42
N VAL A 49 -4.59 2.58 -5.37
CA VAL A 49 -5.76 1.90 -4.79
C VAL A 49 -6.76 1.56 -5.88
N ALA A 50 -7.33 2.57 -6.54
CA ALA A 50 -8.46 2.34 -7.45
C ALA A 50 -8.04 1.51 -8.67
N ALA A 51 -6.96 1.88 -9.37
CA ALA A 51 -6.49 1.15 -10.54
C ALA A 51 -6.11 -0.32 -10.24
N PRO A 52 -5.32 -0.63 -9.20
CA PRO A 52 -5.04 -2.00 -8.77
C PRO A 52 -6.27 -2.82 -8.40
N CYS A 53 -7.25 -2.24 -7.68
CA CYS A 53 -8.50 -2.90 -7.33
C CYS A 53 -9.35 -3.24 -8.56
N ILE A 54 -9.44 -2.31 -9.51
CA ILE A 54 -10.15 -2.52 -10.77
C ILE A 54 -9.44 -3.58 -11.62
N ALA A 55 -8.11 -3.47 -11.78
CA ALA A 55 -7.31 -4.43 -12.54
C ALA A 55 -7.43 -5.86 -11.99
N THR A 56 -7.33 -6.01 -10.66
CA THR A 56 -7.47 -7.32 -10.00
C THR A 56 -8.87 -7.90 -10.14
N SER A 57 -9.90 -7.07 -10.09
CA SER A 57 -11.28 -7.50 -10.34
C SER A 57 -11.47 -8.02 -11.77
N PHE A 58 -10.94 -7.34 -12.79
CA PHE A 58 -10.99 -7.79 -14.18
C PHE A 58 -10.21 -9.10 -14.42
N MET A 59 -9.11 -9.33 -13.70
CA MET A 59 -8.35 -10.58 -13.76
C MET A 59 -9.12 -11.80 -13.21
N GLY A 60 -10.19 -11.60 -12.44
CA GLY A 60 -11.07 -12.68 -12.01
C GLY A 60 -11.92 -13.26 -13.16
N GLY A 61 -12.18 -12.49 -14.22
CA GLY A 61 -12.94 -12.94 -15.39
C GLY A 61 -12.35 -14.18 -16.09
N PRO A 62 -11.05 -14.17 -16.46
CA PRO A 62 -10.35 -15.33 -17.02
C PRO A 62 -10.39 -16.57 -16.12
N VAL A 63 -10.29 -16.40 -14.80
CA VAL A 63 -10.42 -17.50 -13.82
C VAL A 63 -11.81 -18.13 -13.90
N MET A 64 -12.86 -17.30 -13.93
CA MET A 64 -14.24 -17.76 -14.04
C MET A 64 -14.53 -18.45 -15.37
N LYS A 65 -13.93 -17.97 -16.47
CA LYS A 65 -13.99 -18.62 -17.78
C LYS A 65 -13.31 -19.99 -17.74
N ALA A 66 -12.09 -20.07 -17.23
CA ALA A 66 -11.36 -21.33 -17.09
C ALA A 66 -12.09 -22.31 -16.16
N ARG A 67 -12.73 -21.82 -15.08
CA ARG A 67 -13.54 -22.65 -14.18
C ARG A 67 -14.69 -23.36 -14.94
N LYS A 68 -15.36 -22.64 -15.86
CA LYS A 68 -16.43 -23.21 -16.70
C LYS A 68 -15.87 -24.20 -17.73
N GLU A 69 -14.74 -23.88 -18.33
CA GLU A 69 -14.09 -24.72 -19.35
C GLU A 69 -13.61 -26.07 -18.78
N PHE A 70 -13.05 -26.06 -17.57
CA PHE A 70 -12.52 -27.25 -16.90
C PHE A 70 -13.50 -27.91 -15.93
N ASN A 71 -14.76 -27.48 -15.89
CA ASN A 71 -15.84 -28.02 -15.03
C ASN A 71 -15.47 -28.12 -13.53
N VAL A 72 -14.69 -27.18 -13.02
CA VAL A 72 -14.32 -27.16 -11.60
C VAL A 72 -15.49 -26.58 -10.79
N GLN A 73 -16.25 -27.45 -10.10
CA GLN A 73 -17.37 -27.04 -9.27
C GLN A 73 -16.90 -26.37 -7.97
N TYR A 74 -17.72 -25.48 -7.41
CA TYR A 74 -17.53 -25.01 -6.03
C TYR A 74 -17.77 -26.18 -5.07
N PRO A 75 -17.04 -26.29 -3.94
CA PRO A 75 -16.09 -25.33 -3.36
C PRO A 75 -14.63 -25.51 -3.80
N ASN A 76 -14.35 -26.36 -4.79
CA ASN A 76 -12.98 -26.72 -5.12
C ASN A 76 -12.22 -25.52 -5.73
N LEU A 77 -11.05 -25.20 -5.18
CA LEU A 77 -10.24 -24.05 -5.56
C LEU A 77 -9.26 -24.37 -6.68
N TYR A 78 -8.72 -25.59 -6.67
CA TYR A 78 -7.76 -26.10 -7.63
C TYR A 78 -8.34 -27.31 -8.35
N ALA A 79 -8.02 -27.48 -9.62
CA ALA A 79 -8.36 -28.69 -10.36
C ALA A 79 -7.44 -29.83 -9.91
N THR A 80 -8.01 -31.00 -9.64
CA THR A 80 -7.24 -32.19 -9.28
C THR A 80 -6.69 -32.87 -10.54
N PRO A 81 -5.36 -33.08 -10.66
CA PRO A 81 -4.77 -33.81 -11.77
C PRO A 81 -5.35 -35.23 -11.87
N GLY A 82 -5.75 -35.64 -13.08
CA GLY A 82 -6.34 -36.96 -13.34
C GLY A 82 -7.87 -37.03 -13.19
N TYR A 83 -8.50 -36.11 -12.46
CA TYR A 83 -9.98 -36.01 -12.38
C TYR A 83 -10.54 -34.97 -13.35
N HIS A 84 -9.82 -33.86 -13.55
CA HIS A 84 -10.23 -32.79 -14.46
C HIS A 84 -9.28 -32.75 -15.67
N LYS A 85 -9.85 -32.53 -16.86
CA LYS A 85 -9.06 -32.33 -18.08
C LYS A 85 -8.21 -31.06 -17.93
N ASP A 86 -6.92 -31.14 -18.29
CA ASP A 86 -5.97 -30.01 -18.26
C ASP A 86 -5.94 -29.24 -16.92
N ALA A 87 -6.01 -29.97 -15.80
CA ALA A 87 -6.02 -29.42 -14.45
C ALA A 87 -4.88 -28.41 -14.19
N ASP A 88 -3.70 -28.64 -14.76
CA ASP A 88 -2.55 -27.76 -14.62
C ASP A 88 -2.76 -26.39 -15.28
N ALA A 89 -3.49 -26.33 -16.39
CA ALA A 89 -3.81 -25.06 -17.06
C ALA A 89 -4.70 -24.18 -16.17
N PHE A 90 -5.75 -24.77 -15.58
CA PHE A 90 -6.59 -24.09 -14.60
C PHE A 90 -5.80 -23.63 -13.37
N ASN A 91 -4.99 -24.53 -12.80
CA ASN A 91 -4.21 -24.24 -11.59
C ASN A 91 -3.21 -23.11 -11.81
N ARG A 92 -2.63 -22.99 -13.01
CA ARG A 92 -1.72 -21.89 -13.37
C ARG A 92 -2.45 -20.55 -13.41
N VAL A 93 -3.61 -20.47 -14.05
CA VAL A 93 -4.43 -19.24 -14.12
C VAL A 93 -4.91 -18.85 -12.72
N GLN A 94 -5.39 -19.81 -11.93
CA GLN A 94 -5.82 -19.59 -10.55
C GLN A 94 -4.68 -19.09 -9.66
N ARG A 95 -3.52 -19.76 -9.72
CA ARG A 95 -2.35 -19.41 -8.91
C ARG A 95 -1.82 -18.01 -9.25
N GLY A 96 -1.77 -17.66 -10.54
CA GLY A 96 -1.35 -16.33 -10.99
C GLY A 96 -2.26 -15.24 -10.41
N HIS A 97 -3.58 -15.47 -10.44
CA HIS A 97 -4.55 -14.49 -9.97
C HIS A 97 -4.43 -14.29 -8.45
N GLN A 98 -4.30 -15.39 -7.70
CA GLN A 98 -4.10 -15.34 -6.24
C GLN A 98 -2.78 -14.70 -5.84
N ALA A 99 -1.68 -14.95 -6.57
CA ALA A 99 -0.38 -14.32 -6.30
C ALA A 99 -0.45 -12.79 -6.44
N VAL A 100 -1.22 -12.30 -7.39
CA VAL A 100 -1.39 -10.86 -7.59
C VAL A 100 -2.36 -10.28 -6.56
N LEU A 101 -3.53 -10.90 -6.39
CA LEU A 101 -4.63 -10.38 -5.59
C LEU A 101 -4.37 -10.46 -4.08
N VAL A 102 -3.89 -11.59 -3.57
CA VAL A 102 -3.74 -11.80 -2.12
C VAL A 102 -2.30 -11.56 -1.66
N GLU A 103 -1.30 -11.97 -2.45
CA GLU A 103 0.09 -11.94 -1.97
C GLU A 103 0.78 -10.60 -2.23
N SER A 104 0.37 -9.86 -3.27
CA SER A 104 1.12 -8.67 -3.70
C SER A 104 0.32 -7.38 -3.55
N LEU A 105 -0.97 -7.36 -3.88
CA LEU A 105 -1.83 -6.17 -3.78
C LEU A 105 -1.79 -5.50 -2.39
N PRO A 106 -2.02 -6.19 -1.25
CA PRO A 106 -2.07 -5.51 0.05
C PRO A 106 -0.72 -4.92 0.44
N SER A 107 0.37 -5.66 0.24
CA SER A 107 1.73 -5.20 0.54
C SER A 107 2.14 -4.02 -0.35
N PHE A 108 1.76 -4.07 -1.63
CA PHE A 108 1.99 -2.98 -2.58
C PHE A 108 1.22 -1.72 -2.17
N THR A 109 -0.10 -1.83 -2.03
CA THR A 109 -0.98 -0.68 -1.76
C THR A 109 -0.62 -0.02 -0.44
N LEU A 110 -0.34 -0.80 0.62
CA LEU A 110 0.07 -0.25 1.90
C LEU A 110 1.40 0.51 1.78
N SER A 111 2.40 -0.10 1.15
CA SER A 111 3.70 0.55 0.95
C SER A 111 3.59 1.81 0.07
N ALA A 112 2.78 1.74 -0.98
CA ALA A 112 2.58 2.85 -1.91
C ALA A 112 1.83 4.03 -1.28
N LEU A 113 0.85 3.78 -0.41
CA LEU A 113 0.14 4.83 0.32
C LEU A 113 1.06 5.51 1.34
N VAL A 114 1.82 4.72 2.10
CA VAL A 114 2.76 5.24 3.10
C VAL A 114 3.87 6.06 2.42
N ALA A 115 4.53 5.51 1.40
CA ALA A 115 5.57 6.22 0.65
C ALA A 115 5.01 7.39 -0.17
N GLY A 116 3.75 7.32 -0.60
CA GLY A 116 3.08 8.34 -1.42
C GLY A 116 2.87 9.67 -0.71
N VAL A 117 2.92 9.70 0.63
CA VAL A 117 2.89 10.94 1.41
C VAL A 117 4.11 11.81 1.11
N CYS A 118 5.29 11.19 1.02
CA CYS A 118 6.54 11.90 0.73
C CYS A 118 6.91 11.91 -0.76
N TYR A 119 6.47 10.92 -1.54
CA TYR A 119 6.84 10.72 -2.95
C TYR A 119 5.62 10.51 -3.86
N PRO A 120 4.71 11.49 -3.99
CA PRO A 120 3.43 11.30 -4.67
C PRO A 120 3.57 11.00 -6.17
N ILE A 121 4.47 11.68 -6.88
CA ILE A 121 4.64 11.48 -8.34
C ILE A 121 5.22 10.10 -8.64
N THR A 122 6.30 9.72 -7.94
CA THR A 122 6.95 8.42 -8.11
C THR A 122 6.00 7.27 -7.81
N MET A 123 5.23 7.37 -6.73
CA MET A 123 4.24 6.35 -6.41
C MET A 123 3.09 6.33 -7.41
N SER A 124 2.68 7.49 -7.94
CA SER A 124 1.61 7.53 -8.93
C SER A 124 1.96 6.73 -10.19
N ILE A 125 3.16 6.95 -10.74
CA ILE A 125 3.70 6.21 -11.89
C ILE A 125 3.83 4.72 -11.56
N THR A 126 4.33 4.40 -10.36
CA THR A 126 4.53 3.01 -9.92
C THR A 126 3.20 2.25 -9.81
N GLY A 127 2.11 2.89 -9.37
CA GLY A 127 0.76 2.30 -9.34
C GLY A 127 0.21 1.90 -10.71
N VAL A 128 0.44 2.75 -11.71
CA VAL A 128 0.08 2.43 -13.11
C VAL A 128 0.94 1.29 -13.63
N ALA A 129 2.26 1.36 -13.43
CA ALA A 129 3.19 0.31 -13.84
C ALA A 129 2.88 -1.05 -13.18
N TRP A 130 2.48 -1.02 -11.90
CA TRP A 130 2.07 -2.21 -11.16
C TRP A 130 0.80 -2.83 -11.77
N SER A 131 -0.21 -2.02 -12.10
CA SER A 131 -1.47 -2.49 -12.68
C SER A 131 -1.26 -3.17 -14.03
N VAL A 132 -0.43 -2.58 -14.90
CA VAL A 132 -0.07 -3.17 -16.21
C VAL A 132 0.79 -4.42 -16.01
N GLY A 133 1.80 -4.35 -15.14
CA GLY A 133 2.68 -5.49 -14.84
C GLY A 133 1.92 -6.69 -14.26
N ALA A 134 0.93 -6.43 -13.40
CA ALA A 134 0.05 -7.44 -12.82
C ALA A 134 -0.78 -8.17 -13.87
N TYR A 135 -1.37 -7.42 -14.82
CA TYR A 135 -2.10 -7.99 -15.94
C TYR A 135 -1.20 -8.87 -16.83
N LEU A 136 -0.01 -8.37 -17.17
CA LEU A 136 0.97 -9.12 -17.95
C LEU A 136 1.52 -10.36 -17.22
N PHE A 137 1.66 -10.29 -15.90
CA PHE A 137 2.06 -11.41 -15.06
C PHE A 137 0.99 -12.53 -15.09
N GLN A 138 -0.29 -12.17 -14.98
CA GLN A 138 -1.40 -13.12 -15.11
C GLN A 138 -1.42 -13.77 -16.50
N LEU A 139 -1.23 -12.97 -17.55
CA LEU A 139 -1.18 -13.47 -18.93
C LEU A 139 0.04 -14.36 -19.19
N GLY A 140 1.16 -14.10 -18.52
CA GLY A 140 2.33 -14.97 -18.50
C GLY A 140 2.06 -16.30 -17.80
N TYR A 141 1.34 -16.28 -16.69
CA TYR A 141 0.95 -17.50 -15.97
C TYR A 141 -0.02 -18.38 -16.78
N ALA A 142 -0.93 -17.76 -17.54
CA ALA A 142 -1.89 -18.46 -18.38
C ALA A 142 -1.27 -19.14 -19.62
N ASP A 143 -0.04 -18.80 -20.00
CA ASP A 143 0.62 -19.39 -21.17
C ASP A 143 1.18 -20.78 -20.83
N THR A 144 0.60 -21.82 -21.44
CA THR A 144 1.00 -23.22 -21.25
C THR A 144 2.21 -23.63 -22.10
N ASN A 145 2.60 -22.83 -23.10
CA ASN A 145 3.70 -23.14 -24.03
C ASN A 145 5.10 -22.89 -23.43
N LEU A 146 5.17 -22.20 -22.30
CA LEU A 146 6.42 -21.84 -21.63
C LEU A 146 6.48 -22.50 -20.24
N ASP A 147 7.68 -22.88 -19.80
CA ASP A 147 7.91 -23.34 -18.43
C ASP A 147 7.43 -22.26 -17.45
N VAL A 148 6.66 -22.68 -16.44
CA VAL A 148 5.97 -21.83 -15.46
C VAL A 148 6.95 -20.85 -14.79
N LYS A 149 8.21 -21.26 -14.60
CA LYS A 149 9.27 -20.44 -14.00
C LYS A 149 9.70 -19.26 -14.87
N MET A 150 9.66 -19.41 -16.19
CA MET A 150 10.08 -18.41 -17.17
C MET A 150 8.90 -17.62 -17.74
N ALA A 151 7.74 -18.27 -17.87
CA ALA A 151 6.50 -17.68 -18.37
C ALA A 151 6.07 -16.46 -17.52
N ARG A 152 6.27 -16.54 -16.19
CA ARG A 152 6.00 -15.45 -15.25
C ARG A 152 6.81 -14.19 -15.50
N TYR A 153 8.07 -14.30 -15.93
CA TYR A 153 8.96 -13.14 -16.11
C TYR A 153 9.00 -12.64 -17.55
N LYS A 154 8.82 -13.52 -18.55
CA LYS A 154 8.97 -13.18 -19.97
C LYS A 154 7.98 -12.12 -20.49
N LYS A 155 6.73 -12.10 -19.99
CA LYS A 155 5.69 -11.19 -20.51
C LYS A 155 5.51 -9.89 -19.73
N GLY A 156 6.08 -9.76 -18.53
CA GLY A 156 5.93 -8.53 -17.72
C GLY A 156 6.03 -8.71 -16.21
N GLY A 157 6.26 -9.92 -15.70
CA GLY A 157 6.43 -10.13 -14.26
C GLY A 157 7.62 -9.41 -13.63
N MET A 158 8.63 -9.06 -14.43
CA MET A 158 9.74 -8.23 -13.97
C MET A 158 9.24 -6.84 -13.56
N ILE A 159 8.36 -6.21 -14.36
CA ILE A 159 7.80 -4.89 -14.10
C ILE A 159 6.98 -4.92 -12.80
N PHE A 160 6.16 -5.94 -12.63
CA PHE A 160 5.38 -6.15 -11.41
C PHE A 160 6.25 -6.31 -10.16
N ARG A 161 7.32 -7.12 -10.24
CA ARG A 161 8.25 -7.31 -9.11
C ARG A 161 9.06 -6.06 -8.81
N LEU A 162 9.49 -5.34 -9.85
CA LEU A 162 10.19 -4.07 -9.71
C LEU A 162 9.27 -3.01 -9.08
N ALA A 163 8.00 -2.92 -9.47
CA ALA A 163 7.06 -1.99 -8.87
C ALA A 163 6.85 -2.24 -7.36
N ASN A 164 6.77 -3.51 -6.95
CA ASN A 164 6.73 -3.87 -5.53
C ASN A 164 8.03 -3.48 -4.80
N ALA A 165 9.18 -3.75 -5.42
CA ALA A 165 10.48 -3.38 -4.85
C ALA A 165 10.66 -1.86 -4.73
N VAL A 166 10.18 -1.09 -5.71
CA VAL A 166 10.20 0.38 -5.69
C VAL A 166 9.32 0.90 -4.56
N ALA A 167 8.10 0.38 -4.41
CA ALA A 167 7.21 0.79 -3.31
C ALA A 167 7.84 0.50 -1.93
N PHE A 168 8.41 -0.70 -1.76
CA PHE A 168 9.09 -1.08 -0.52
C PHE A 168 10.35 -0.24 -0.27
N GLY A 169 11.18 -0.01 -1.30
CA GLY A 169 12.37 0.81 -1.21
C GLY A 169 12.05 2.27 -0.90
N ALA A 170 10.96 2.81 -1.44
CA ALA A 170 10.48 4.15 -1.12
C ALA A 170 10.04 4.26 0.35
N CYS A 171 9.37 3.24 0.89
CA CYS A 171 9.06 3.15 2.32
C CYS A 171 10.32 3.11 3.20
N VAL A 172 11.31 2.28 2.85
CA VAL A 172 12.58 2.19 3.59
C VAL A 172 13.32 3.52 3.55
N ARG A 173 13.37 4.18 2.39
CA ARG A 173 13.99 5.50 2.24
C ARG A 173 13.25 6.56 3.08
N MET A 174 11.92 6.54 3.10
CA MET A 174 11.13 7.43 3.93
C MET A 174 11.40 7.20 5.43
N SER A 175 11.41 5.94 5.87
CA SER A 175 11.72 5.56 7.25
C SER A 175 13.11 6.05 7.66
N GLY A 176 14.13 5.83 6.83
CA GLY A 176 15.48 6.31 7.11
C GLY A 176 15.60 7.84 7.16
N LYS A 177 14.79 8.58 6.38
CA LYS A 177 14.71 10.04 6.49
C LYS A 177 14.06 10.49 7.80
N LEU A 178 12.98 9.83 8.23
CA LEU A 178 12.31 10.13 9.50
C LEU A 178 13.20 9.81 10.71
N LEU A 179 14.02 8.76 10.63
CA LEU A 179 14.98 8.38 11.67
C LEU A 179 16.29 9.18 11.63
N GLY A 180 16.47 10.07 10.65
CA GLY A 180 17.69 10.87 10.50
C GLY A 180 18.92 10.06 10.07
N TRP A 181 18.76 8.83 9.59
CA TRP A 181 19.87 7.98 9.12
C TRP A 181 20.48 8.48 7.81
N TRP A 182 19.69 9.17 7.00
CA TRP A 182 20.12 9.73 5.71
C TRP A 182 20.01 11.24 5.75
N SER A 183 21.14 11.93 5.56
CA SER A 183 21.19 13.37 5.29
C SER A 183 20.65 13.64 3.87
N SER A 184 19.89 14.73 3.74
CA SER A 184 19.02 15.11 2.61
C SER A 184 19.56 14.82 1.21
#